data_AF-A0A1I2EEA7-F1
#
_entry.id   AF-A0A1I2EEA7-F1
#
_cell.length_a   1.000
_cell.length_b   1.000
_cell.length_c   1.000
_cell.angle_alpha   90.00
_cell.angle_beta   90.00
_cell.angle_gamma   90.00
#
_symmetry.space_group_name_H-M   'P 1'
#
loop_
_entity.id
_entity.type
_entity.pdbx_description
1 polymer ?
#
loop_
_entity_poly.entity_id
_entity_poly.type
_entity_poly.pdbx_seq_one_letter_code
_entity_poly.pdbx_strand_id
1 'polypeptide(L)'
;MRFKTILIIIFTVLITIFLMMNTEAVEFNFIFGTGEISKLLVVGICTFVGFILGYWVGRPKTVISTYDNRFDDNQLEKGRYEDGHLQENPKNTLSDEDRDYIS
;
A
#
# COMPACT_ATOMS: atom_id res chain seq x y z
N MET A 1 -9.31 35.81 2.70
CA MET A 1 -8.51 34.59 2.96
C MET A 1 -9.44 33.48 3.42
N ARG A 2 -9.37 32.27 2.86
CA ARG A 2 -10.13 31.12 3.40
C ARG A 2 -9.47 30.65 4.70
N PHE A 3 -10.25 30.11 5.64
CA PHE A 3 -9.74 29.56 6.91
C PHE A 3 -8.58 28.57 6.69
N LYS A 4 -8.68 27.73 5.66
CA LYS A 4 -7.61 26.82 5.24
C LYS A 4 -6.29 27.55 4.94
N THR A 5 -6.34 28.70 4.29
CA THR A 5 -5.15 29.50 3.95
C THR A 5 -4.51 30.08 5.21
N ILE A 6 -5.32 30.61 6.13
CA ILE A 6 -4.82 31.16 7.41
C ILE A 6 -4.15 30.06 8.24
N LEU A 7 -4.77 28.88 8.31
CA LEU A 7 -4.16 27.73 8.98
C LEU A 7 -2.83 27.31 8.35
N ILE A 8 -2.75 27.23 7.02
CA ILE A 8 -1.50 26.89 6.32
C ILE A 8 -0.43 27.93 6.65
N ILE A 9 -0.74 29.22 6.61
CA ILE A 9 0.22 30.28 6.93
C ILE A 9 0.73 30.14 8.37
N ILE A 10 -0.17 29.99 9.34
CA ILE A 10 0.20 29.80 10.76
C ILE A 10 1.12 28.58 10.91
N PHE A 11 0.74 27.44 10.31
CA PHE A 11 1.57 26.24 10.35
C PHE A 11 2.95 26.46 9.72
N THR A 12 3.02 27.10 8.55
CA THR A 12 4.31 27.36 7.89
C THR A 12 5.22 28.25 8.73
N VAL A 13 4.68 29.28 9.38
CA VAL A 13 5.45 30.16 10.28
C VAL A 13 5.95 29.37 11.49
N LEU A 14 5.08 28.59 12.14
CA LEU A 14 5.45 27.76 13.29
C LEU A 14 6.52 26.73 12.93
N ILE A 15 6.37 26.03 11.80
CA ILE A 15 7.35 25.08 11.29
C ILE A 15 8.67 25.79 11.02
N THR A 16 8.65 26.95 10.37
CA THR A 16 9.88 27.70 10.06
C THR A 16 10.63 28.12 11.32
N ILE A 17 9.92 28.62 12.35
CA ILE A 17 10.51 28.96 13.64
C ILE A 17 11.11 27.71 14.30
N PHE A 18 10.37 26.61 14.33
CA PHE A 18 10.86 25.35 14.88
C PHE A 18 12.13 24.87 14.16
N LEU A 19 12.17 24.98 12.83
CA LEU A 19 13.34 24.66 12.03
C LEU A 19 14.53 25.53 12.44
N MET A 20 14.36 26.85 12.45
CA MET A 20 15.44 27.79 12.81
C MET A 20 15.98 27.55 14.22
N MET A 21 15.10 27.33 15.21
CA MET A 21 15.48 27.07 16.59
C MET A 21 16.28 25.75 16.76
N ASN A 22 16.11 24.79 15.86
CA ASN A 22 16.78 23.48 15.94
C ASN A 22 17.88 23.30 14.88
N THR A 23 18.25 24.36 14.16
CA THR A 23 19.35 24.34 13.18
C THR A 23 20.73 24.45 13.84
N GLU A 24 20.80 24.72 15.15
CA GLU A 24 22.06 24.76 15.89
C GLU A 24 22.90 23.50 15.67
N ALA A 25 24.17 23.72 15.34
CA ALA A 25 25.14 22.67 15.14
C ALA A 25 25.58 22.09 16.49
N VAL A 26 25.66 20.76 16.55
CA VAL A 26 26.21 20.01 17.66
C VAL A 26 27.33 19.13 17.12
N GLU A 27 28.38 18.97 17.90
CA GLU A 27 29.46 18.08 17.57
C GLU A 27 28.99 16.62 17.69
N PHE A 28 29.07 15.88 16.59
CA PHE A 28 28.78 14.46 16.53
C PHE A 28 30.06 13.67 16.27
N ASN A 29 30.28 12.65 17.10
CA ASN A 29 31.35 11.67 16.92
C ASN A 29 30.83 10.55 16.03
N PHE A 30 31.26 10.52 14.77
CA PHE A 30 31.02 9.43 13.84
C PHE A 30 32.11 8.36 13.97
N ILE A 31 31.81 7.17 13.48
CA ILE A 31 32.73 6.01 13.51
C ILE A 31 34.09 6.33 12.87
N PHE A 32 34.12 7.27 11.91
CA PHE A 32 35.33 7.62 11.14
C PHE A 32 35.78 9.07 11.32
N GLY A 33 35.23 9.83 12.29
CA GLY A 33 35.64 11.22 12.52
C GLY A 33 34.60 12.05 13.28
N THR A 34 34.96 13.28 13.62
CA THR A 34 34.05 14.24 14.27
C THR A 34 33.59 15.30 13.29
N GLY A 35 32.36 15.77 13.45
CA GLY A 35 31.80 16.83 12.60
C GLY A 35 30.63 17.54 13.25
N GLU A 36 30.44 18.80 12.88
CA GLU A 36 29.34 19.63 13.37
C GLU A 36 28.11 19.44 12.49
N ILE A 37 27.01 18.93 13.06
CA ILE A 37 25.76 18.70 12.36
C ILE A 37 24.60 19.31 13.15
N SER A 38 23.61 19.88 12.45
CA SER A 38 22.43 20.41 13.11
C SER A 38 21.58 19.30 13.75
N LYS A 39 21.03 19.60 14.94
CA LYS A 39 20.12 18.67 15.66
C LYS A 39 18.95 18.25 14.76
N LEU A 40 18.43 19.18 13.96
CA LEU A 40 17.34 18.94 13.02
C LEU A 40 17.69 17.91 11.94
N LEU A 41 18.90 17.98 11.36
CA LEU A 41 19.31 17.05 10.30
C LEU A 41 19.38 15.62 10.84
N VAL A 42 19.91 15.45 12.06
CA VAL A 42 19.98 14.15 12.72
C VAL A 42 18.58 13.58 12.96
N VAL A 43 17.66 14.36 13.54
CA VAL A 43 16.27 13.92 13.75
C VAL A 43 15.58 13.59 12.43
N GLY A 44 15.80 14.40 11.38
CA GLY A 44 15.24 14.17 10.06
C GLY A 44 15.69 12.85 9.44
N ILE A 45 17.00 12.57 9.44
CA ILE A 45 17.55 11.31 8.92
C ILE A 45 17.05 10.11 9.73
N CYS A 46 17.10 10.20 11.07
CA CYS A 46 16.63 9.12 11.94
C CYS A 46 15.14 8.81 11.73
N THR A 47 14.31 9.84 11.59
CA THR A 47 12.87 9.69 11.33
C THR A 47 12.63 9.06 9.96
N PHE A 48 13.37 9.51 8.94
CA PHE A 48 13.24 8.97 7.58
C PHE A 48 13.65 7.50 7.50
N VAL A 49 14.81 7.14 8.06
CA VAL A 49 15.28 5.75 8.10
C VAL A 49 14.32 4.88 8.93
N GLY A 50 13.90 5.36 10.10
CA GLY A 50 12.92 4.68 10.94
C GLY A 50 11.58 4.46 10.23
N PHE A 51 11.12 5.44 9.44
CA PHE A 51 9.91 5.30 8.62
C PHE A 51 10.08 4.25 7.53
N ILE A 52 11.21 4.22 6.81
CA ILE A 52 11.47 3.21 5.78
C ILE A 52 11.49 1.81 6.41
N LEU A 53 12.23 1.63 7.49
CA LEU A 53 12.32 0.34 8.18
C LEU A 53 10.95 -0.07 8.75
N GLY A 54 10.25 0.86 9.38
CA GLY A 54 8.91 0.65 9.91
C GLY A 54 7.89 0.29 8.81
N TYR A 55 7.96 0.94 7.66
CA TYR A 55 7.12 0.61 6.51
C TYR A 55 7.44 -0.79 5.96
N TRP A 56 8.71 -1.15 5.87
CA TRP A 56 9.12 -2.45 5.35
C TRP A 56 8.69 -3.60 6.26
N VAL A 57 8.86 -3.43 7.58
CA VAL A 57 8.43 -4.39 8.60
C VAL A 57 6.91 -4.42 8.75
N GLY A 58 6.27 -3.25 8.72
CA GLY A 58 4.84 -3.08 8.91
C GLY A 58 3.99 -3.40 7.69
N ARG A 59 4.59 -3.69 6.53
CA ARG A 59 3.85 -4.07 5.32
C ARG A 59 3.05 -5.35 5.62
N PRO A 60 1.71 -5.30 5.65
CA PRO A 60 0.92 -6.50 5.88
C PRO A 60 1.23 -7.48 4.75
N LYS A 61 1.79 -8.64 5.11
CA LYS A 61 1.89 -9.73 4.15
C LYS A 61 0.46 -10.08 3.82
N THR A 62 0.10 -10.03 2.53
CA THR A 62 -1.14 -10.64 2.07
C THR A 62 -1.13 -12.06 2.58
N VAL A 63 -1.93 -12.33 3.61
CA VAL A 63 -2.25 -13.70 3.96
C VAL A 63 -2.92 -14.23 2.71
N ILE A 64 -2.27 -15.18 2.04
CA ILE A 64 -2.96 -15.99 1.05
C ILE A 64 -4.09 -16.62 1.85
N SER A 65 -5.28 -16.05 1.70
CA SER A 65 -6.51 -16.66 2.17
C SER A 65 -6.52 -18.04 1.54
N THR A 66 -6.38 -19.09 2.35
CA THR A 66 -6.44 -20.50 1.93
C THR A 66 -7.85 -20.89 1.48
N TYR A 67 -8.54 -20.01 0.74
CA TYR A 67 -9.69 -20.39 -0.07
C TYR A 67 -9.15 -20.79 -1.44
N ASP A 68 -8.87 -22.09 -1.53
CA ASP A 68 -9.00 -22.95 -2.72
C ASP A 68 -9.20 -22.22 -4.06
N ASN A 69 -8.11 -21.91 -4.75
CA ASN A 69 -8.12 -21.46 -6.16
C ASN A 69 -8.35 -22.65 -7.10
N ARG A 70 -9.44 -23.41 -6.93
CA ARG A 70 -9.83 -24.46 -7.87
C ARG A 70 -10.66 -23.97 -9.05
N PHE A 71 -10.80 -22.66 -9.21
CA PHE A 71 -11.57 -22.06 -10.29
C PHE A 71 -10.92 -20.79 -10.83
N ASP A 72 -9.66 -20.82 -11.27
CA ASP A 72 -9.17 -19.69 -12.09
C ASP A 72 -8.02 -20.00 -13.05
N ASP A 73 -7.93 -21.24 -13.54
CA ASP A 73 -7.04 -21.51 -14.66
C ASP A 73 -7.60 -22.63 -15.54
N ASN A 74 -7.66 -22.38 -16.85
CA ASN A 74 -7.95 -23.33 -17.93
C ASN A 74 -9.39 -23.45 -18.48
N GLN A 75 -10.09 -22.36 -18.82
CA GLN A 75 -11.02 -22.46 -19.96
C GLN A 75 -11.22 -21.17 -20.79
N LEU A 76 -10.26 -20.24 -20.74
CA LEU A 76 -10.11 -19.17 -21.74
C LEU A 76 -9.26 -19.63 -22.93
N GLU A 77 -9.44 -20.85 -23.45
CA GLU A 77 -8.83 -21.19 -24.74
C GLU A 77 -9.52 -22.40 -25.39
N LYS A 78 -10.46 -22.12 -26.27
CA LYS A 78 -10.56 -22.67 -27.64
C LYS A 78 -11.94 -22.36 -28.22
N GLY A 79 -12.00 -21.25 -28.93
CA GLY A 79 -13.05 -21.05 -29.92
C GLY A 79 -12.88 -22.05 -31.05
N ARG A 80 -13.92 -22.82 -31.34
CA ARG A 80 -14.32 -23.21 -32.69
C ARG A 80 -15.68 -23.88 -32.65
N TYR A 81 -16.75 -23.12 -32.86
CA TYR A 81 -17.96 -23.62 -33.53
C TYR A 81 -18.48 -22.51 -34.44
N GLU A 82 -18.58 -22.85 -35.72
CA GLU A 82 -19.23 -22.04 -36.74
C GLU A 82 -20.72 -21.94 -36.47
N ASP A 83 -21.29 -20.84 -36.97
CA ASP A 83 -22.72 -20.62 -37.19
C ASP A 83 -23.62 -20.39 -35.95
N GLY A 84 -23.62 -19.15 -35.47
CA GLY A 84 -24.81 -18.33 -35.69
C GLY A 84 -26.07 -18.55 -34.85
N HIS A 85 -26.03 -18.98 -33.58
CA HIS A 85 -27.20 -18.80 -32.69
C HIS A 85 -26.78 -18.53 -31.21
N LEU A 86 -27.27 -17.43 -30.65
CA LEU A 86 -27.23 -17.16 -29.21
C LEU A 86 -28.24 -18.08 -28.51
N GLN A 87 -27.76 -19.13 -27.85
CA GLN A 87 -28.56 -19.91 -26.91
C GLN A 87 -27.96 -19.71 -25.52
N GLU A 88 -28.61 -18.87 -24.72
CA GLU A 88 -28.39 -18.82 -23.27
C GLU A 88 -28.68 -20.23 -22.73
N ASN A 89 -27.62 -20.98 -22.43
CA ASN A 89 -27.75 -22.11 -21.53
C ASN A 89 -27.86 -21.51 -20.12
N PRO A 90 -29.02 -21.60 -19.42
CA PRO A 90 -28.99 -21.43 -17.98
C PRO A 90 -28.14 -22.59 -17.48
N LYS A 91 -26.91 -22.27 -17.10
CA LYS A 91 -25.95 -23.22 -16.56
C LYS A 91 -26.68 -24.02 -15.50
N ASN A 92 -26.93 -25.28 -15.78
CA ASN A 92 -27.58 -26.16 -14.85
C ASN A 92 -26.58 -26.34 -13.69
N THR A 93 -26.81 -25.60 -12.61
CA THR A 93 -25.98 -25.60 -11.41
C THR A 93 -26.23 -26.81 -10.52
N LEU A 94 -27.10 -27.74 -10.95
CA LEU A 94 -27.38 -28.96 -10.21
C LEU A 94 -26.41 -30.07 -10.64
N SER A 95 -25.91 -30.78 -9.63
CA SER A 95 -25.13 -31.98 -9.79
C SER A 95 -25.98 -33.08 -10.44
N ASP A 96 -25.35 -34.05 -11.10
CA ASP A 96 -26.06 -35.16 -11.75
C ASP A 96 -26.90 -35.95 -10.74
N GLU A 97 -26.48 -36.02 -9.46
CA GLU A 97 -27.21 -36.67 -8.37
C GLU A 97 -28.48 -35.89 -7.97
N ASP A 98 -28.47 -34.56 -8.05
CA ASP A 98 -29.63 -33.73 -7.68
C ASP A 98 -30.75 -33.78 -8.72
N ARG A 99 -30.45 -34.19 -9.96
CA ARG A 99 -31.42 -34.23 -11.06
C ARG A 99 -32.42 -35.38 -10.94
N ASP A 100 -32.00 -36.50 -10.36
CA ASP A 100 -32.85 -37.68 -10.17
C ASP A 100 -33.95 -37.45 -9.11
N TYR A 101 -33.84 -36.39 -8.30
CA TYR A 101 -34.84 -36.05 -7.28
C TYR A 101 -36.02 -35.20 -7.79
N ILE A 102 -35.90 -34.62 -8.99
CA ILE A 102 -36.92 -33.73 -9.57
C ILE A 102 -37.61 -34.31 -10.81
N SER A 103 -37.27 -35.56 -11.19
CA SER A 103 -37.90 -36.32 -12.28
C SER A 103 -39.12 -37.11 -11.84
#